data_AF-C1MHI7-F1
#
_entry.id   AF-C1MHI7-F1
#
_cell.length_a   1.000
_cell.length_b   1.000
_cell.length_c   1.000
_cell.angle_alpha   90.00
_cell.angle_beta   90.00
_cell.angle_gamma   90.00
#
_symmetry.space_group_name_H-M   'P 1'
#
loop_
_entity.id
_entity.type
_entity.pdbx_description
1 polymer ?
#
loop_
_entity_poly.entity_id
_entity_poly.type
_entity_poly.pdbx_seq_one_letter_code
_entity_poly.pdbx_strand_id
1 'polypeptide(L)'
;MDDAAKAAKRKEIEEKLAEARKKEEQKATFFGEHRGITCDGCGVVPIVGFRYRCQKCPNHDTCEVCYERWDGGKGSVANGHAQQELSLDPAAHDFVVHKAGGFKPMVKTQGATQKSEKKLKPNDPCHCGSGKKLKKCCGGAA
;
A
#
# COMPACT_ATOMS: atom_id res chain seq x y z
N MET A 1 17.47 42.15 7.83
CA MET A 1 17.63 40.99 8.75
C MET A 1 16.56 39.92 8.51
N ASP A 2 15.74 40.08 7.47
CA ASP A 2 14.55 39.26 7.18
C ASP A 2 14.84 38.03 6.29
N ASP A 3 15.94 38.04 5.54
CA ASP A 3 16.29 36.95 4.63
C ASP A 3 16.66 35.65 5.35
N ALA A 4 17.35 35.73 6.48
CA ALA A 4 17.72 34.56 7.28
C ALA A 4 16.49 33.90 7.92
N ALA A 5 15.55 34.69 8.43
CA ALA A 5 14.28 34.19 8.98
C ALA A 5 13.40 33.56 7.89
N LYS A 6 13.38 34.15 6.68
CA LYS A 6 12.65 33.61 5.53
C LYS A 6 13.27 32.32 5.01
N ALA A 7 14.59 32.19 5.04
CA ALA A 7 15.31 30.97 4.66
C ALA A 7 15.06 29.82 5.64
N ALA A 8 15.04 30.08 6.96
CA ALA A 8 14.72 29.08 7.97
C ALA A 8 13.28 28.54 7.80
N LYS A 9 12.32 29.44 7.57
CA LYS A 9 10.91 29.05 7.37
C LYS A 9 10.68 28.23 6.11
N ARG A 10 11.43 28.48 5.03
CA ARG A 10 11.39 27.67 3.79
C ARG A 10 11.86 26.23 4.04
N LYS A 11 12.98 26.06 4.77
CA LYS A 11 13.49 24.73 5.12
C LYS A 11 12.49 23.92 5.94
N GLU A 12 11.85 24.55 6.94
CA GLU A 12 10.83 23.88 7.75
C GLU A 12 9.61 23.44 6.91
N ILE A 13 9.18 24.28 5.96
CA ILE A 13 8.07 23.96 5.04
C ILE A 13 8.46 22.80 4.11
N GLU A 14 9.69 22.80 3.59
CA GLU A 14 10.19 21.73 2.73
C GLU A 14 10.29 20.38 3.48
N GLU A 15 10.75 20.39 4.73
CA GLU A 15 10.78 19.18 5.57
C GLU A 15 9.38 18.66 5.88
N LYS A 16 8.44 19.53 6.26
CA LYS A 16 7.04 19.16 6.51
C LYS A 16 6.37 18.59 5.26
N LEU A 17 6.62 19.16 4.08
CA LEU A 17 6.09 18.66 2.82
C LEU A 17 6.70 17.29 2.45
N ALA A 18 8.01 17.10 2.70
CA ALA A 18 8.69 15.83 2.47
C ALA A 18 8.16 14.72 3.40
N GLU A 19 7.89 15.02 4.66
CA GLU A 19 7.29 14.08 5.61
C GLU A 19 5.85 13.71 5.21
N ALA A 20 5.03 14.69 4.87
CA ALA A 20 3.67 14.46 4.38
C ALA A 20 3.67 13.58 3.13
N ARG A 21 4.57 13.84 2.16
CA ARG A 21 4.70 13.02 0.95
C ARG A 21 5.09 11.57 1.27
N LYS A 22 6.02 11.34 2.20
CA LYS A 22 6.39 9.98 2.64
C LYS A 22 5.22 9.26 3.31
N LYS A 23 4.44 9.96 4.13
CA LYS A 23 3.26 9.42 4.80
C LYS A 23 2.16 9.03 3.80
N GLU A 24 1.91 9.88 2.81
CA GLU A 24 0.97 9.58 1.71
C GLU A 24 1.43 8.38 0.87
N GLU A 25 2.73 8.27 0.59
CA GLU A 25 3.29 7.13 -0.15
C GLU A 25 3.17 5.82 0.65
N GLN A 26 3.46 5.86 1.95
CA GLN A 26 3.24 4.72 2.84
C GLN A 26 1.77 4.34 2.90
N LYS A 27 0.87 5.33 3.03
CA LYS A 27 -0.59 5.10 2.99
C LYS A 27 -0.98 4.43 1.68
N ALA A 28 -0.45 4.87 0.55
CA ALA A 28 -0.73 4.30 -0.77
C ALA A 28 -0.40 2.79 -0.88
N THR A 29 0.55 2.28 -0.08
CA THR A 29 0.84 0.83 -0.03
C THR A 29 -0.28 -0.02 0.57
N PHE A 30 -1.17 0.58 1.34
CA PHE A 30 -2.35 -0.06 1.93
C PHE A 30 -3.61 0.07 1.06
N PHE A 31 -3.53 0.79 -0.05
CA PHE A 31 -4.65 0.95 -0.98
C PHE A 31 -4.74 -0.28 -1.91
N GLY A 32 -5.86 -0.98 -1.87
CA GLY A 32 -6.02 -2.20 -2.66
C GLY A 32 -7.32 -2.96 -2.43
N GLU A 33 -7.35 -4.22 -2.86
CA GLU A 33 -8.51 -5.12 -2.71
C GLU A 33 -8.32 -6.03 -1.49
N HIS A 34 -9.24 -5.99 -0.53
CA HIS A 34 -9.23 -6.81 0.68
C HIS A 34 -10.25 -7.95 0.57
N ARG A 35 -9.81 -9.09 0.01
CA ARG A 35 -10.70 -10.23 -0.27
C ARG A 35 -11.20 -10.93 0.99
N GLY A 36 -12.48 -11.31 1.00
CA GLY A 36 -13.10 -12.01 2.13
C GLY A 36 -13.33 -11.13 3.36
N ILE A 37 -13.15 -9.81 3.23
CA ILE A 37 -13.47 -8.84 4.27
C ILE A 37 -14.74 -8.10 3.88
N THR A 38 -15.67 -8.03 4.82
CA THR A 38 -16.94 -7.31 4.72
C THR A 38 -16.85 -6.01 5.50
N CYS A 39 -17.36 -4.92 4.92
CA CYS A 39 -17.56 -3.69 5.69
C CYS A 39 -18.80 -3.81 6.58
N ASP A 40 -18.69 -3.62 7.89
CA ASP A 40 -19.83 -3.73 8.80
C ASP A 40 -20.86 -2.60 8.64
N GLY A 41 -20.41 -1.41 8.21
CA GLY A 41 -21.28 -0.26 8.01
C GLY A 41 -22.19 -0.31 6.77
N CYS A 42 -21.75 -0.95 5.69
CA CYS A 42 -22.53 -1.00 4.42
C CYS A 42 -22.64 -2.38 3.77
N GLY A 43 -21.95 -3.40 4.31
CA GLY A 43 -21.99 -4.77 3.81
C GLY A 43 -21.18 -5.02 2.53
N VAL A 44 -20.40 -4.07 2.02
CA VAL A 44 -19.62 -4.27 0.78
C VAL A 44 -18.56 -5.36 0.94
N VAL A 45 -18.49 -6.27 -0.04
CA VAL A 45 -17.50 -7.36 -0.13
C VAL A 45 -17.04 -7.51 -1.59
N PRO A 46 -15.73 -7.54 -1.88
CA PRO A 46 -14.62 -7.20 -0.97
C PRO A 46 -14.52 -5.69 -0.76
N ILE A 47 -13.89 -5.26 0.34
CA ILE A 47 -13.51 -3.84 0.51
C ILE A 47 -12.43 -3.47 -0.51
N VAL A 48 -12.71 -2.47 -1.36
CA VAL A 48 -11.76 -1.91 -2.33
C VAL A 48 -11.35 -0.51 -1.87
N GLY A 49 -10.04 -0.25 -1.83
CA GLY A 49 -9.44 0.99 -1.33
C GLY A 49 -8.75 0.79 0.03
N PHE A 50 -8.98 1.71 0.96
CA PHE A 50 -8.52 1.56 2.34
C PHE A 50 -9.50 0.73 3.17
N ARG A 51 -8.96 -0.23 3.92
CA ARG A 51 -9.67 -0.95 4.97
C ARG A 51 -9.31 -0.31 6.30
N TYR A 52 -10.32 0.15 7.03
CA TYR A 52 -10.19 0.65 8.38
C TYR A 52 -10.66 -0.42 9.36
N ARG A 53 -9.78 -0.80 10.30
CA ARG A 53 -10.11 -1.77 11.35
C ARG A 53 -10.05 -1.08 12.70
N CYS A 54 -11.07 -1.31 13.53
CA CYS A 54 -11.06 -0.82 14.91
C CYS A 54 -10.07 -1.62 15.76
N GLN A 55 -9.23 -0.93 16.54
CA GLN A 55 -8.30 -1.54 17.49
C GLN A 55 -8.98 -1.95 18.79
N LYS A 56 -10.06 -1.27 19.17
CA LYS A 56 -10.81 -1.52 20.42
C LYS A 56 -11.87 -2.60 20.25
N CYS A 57 -12.46 -2.73 19.07
CA CYS A 57 -13.55 -3.68 18.82
C CYS A 57 -13.09 -4.96 18.10
N PRO A 58 -13.61 -6.13 18.50
CA PRO A 58 -13.33 -7.38 17.81
C PRO A 58 -14.03 -7.44 16.46
N ASN A 59 -13.29 -7.77 15.40
CA ASN A 59 -13.76 -7.95 14.01
C ASN A 59 -14.51 -6.77 13.37
N HIS A 60 -14.32 -5.55 13.88
CA HIS A 60 -14.95 -4.39 13.25
C HIS A 60 -14.10 -3.83 12.10
N ASP A 61 -14.60 -3.96 10.88
CA ASP A 61 -13.98 -3.53 9.63
C ASP A 61 -14.90 -2.60 8.83
N THR A 62 -14.36 -1.47 8.38
CA THR A 62 -15.08 -0.47 7.59
C THR A 62 -14.32 -0.10 6.32
N CYS A 63 -15.06 0.19 5.26
CA CYS A 63 -14.51 0.83 4.07
C CYS A 63 -14.27 2.32 4.32
N GLU A 64 -13.48 2.96 3.46
CA GLU A 64 -13.19 4.40 3.52
C GLU A 64 -14.47 5.25 3.64
N VAL A 65 -15.51 4.97 2.86
CA VAL A 65 -16.77 5.72 2.90
C VAL A 65 -17.48 5.61 4.25
N CYS A 66 -17.52 4.41 4.84
CA CYS A 66 -18.11 4.22 6.16
C CYS A 66 -17.26 4.85 7.26
N TYR A 67 -15.94 4.78 7.13
CA TYR A 67 -15.00 5.42 8.05
C TYR A 67 -15.15 6.95 8.04
N GLU A 68 -15.17 7.58 6.87
CA GLU A 68 -15.37 9.02 6.73
C GLU A 68 -16.74 9.47 7.27
N ARG A 69 -17.78 8.66 7.05
CA ARG A 69 -19.11 8.91 7.61
C ARG A 69 -19.15 8.82 9.13
N TRP A 70 -18.35 7.94 9.73
CA TRP A 70 -18.39 7.68 11.17
C TRP A 70 -17.40 8.52 11.98
N ASP A 71 -16.11 8.34 11.70
CA ASP A 71 -14.99 8.97 12.42
C ASP A 71 -14.67 10.36 11.85
N GLY A 72 -14.74 10.51 10.52
CA GLY A 72 -14.51 11.78 9.83
C GLY A 72 -15.66 12.79 9.90
N GLY A 73 -16.83 12.39 10.42
CA GLY A 73 -18.07 13.12 10.17
C GLY A 73 -19.24 12.87 11.13
N LYS A 74 -19.00 12.69 12.44
CA LYS A 74 -20.04 12.79 13.51
C LYS A 74 -21.36 12.04 13.22
N GLY A 75 -21.35 10.91 12.52
CA GLY A 75 -22.56 10.23 12.08
C GLY A 75 -22.58 8.78 12.51
N SER A 76 -23.68 8.29 13.07
CA SER A 76 -23.83 6.84 13.32
C SER A 76 -24.03 6.10 12.00
N VAL A 77 -23.32 4.97 11.85
CA VAL A 77 -23.65 3.96 10.83
C VAL A 77 -24.36 2.83 11.57
N ALA A 78 -25.60 2.53 11.20
CA ALA A 78 -26.21 1.28 11.66
C ALA A 78 -25.40 0.14 11.05
N ASN A 79 -24.98 -0.83 11.86
CA ASN A 79 -24.38 -2.06 11.37
C ASN A 79 -25.34 -2.70 10.37
N GLY A 80 -25.05 -2.57 9.07
CA GLY A 80 -25.83 -3.17 8.00
C GLY A 80 -25.73 -4.70 8.01
N HIS A 81 -24.81 -5.24 8.82
CA HIS A 81 -24.64 -6.65 9.09
C HIS A 81 -24.91 -6.90 10.59
N ALA A 82 -26.04 -7.53 10.92
CA ALA A 82 -26.55 -7.73 12.28
C ALA A 82 -25.75 -8.74 13.13
N GLN A 83 -24.47 -8.98 12.83
CA GLN A 83 -23.67 -10.01 13.50
C GLN A 83 -22.88 -9.47 14.70
N GLN A 84 -22.69 -8.15 14.83
CA GLN A 84 -21.88 -7.57 15.91
C GLN A 84 -22.58 -6.42 16.61
N GLU A 85 -22.55 -6.43 17.94
CA GLU A 85 -22.92 -5.29 18.78
C GLU A 85 -21.72 -4.36 18.90
N LEU A 86 -21.80 -3.19 18.26
CA LEU A 86 -20.77 -2.16 18.31
C LEU A 86 -21.33 -0.91 18.99
N SER A 87 -20.49 -0.23 19.77
CA SER A 87 -20.87 1.04 20.39
C SER A 87 -21.22 2.06 19.31
N LEU A 88 -22.29 2.83 19.51
CA LEU A 88 -22.68 3.95 18.64
C LEU A 88 -21.82 5.20 18.86
N ASP A 89 -21.07 5.23 19.95
CA ASP A 89 -20.22 6.37 20.33
C ASP A 89 -18.89 6.32 19.57
N PRO A 90 -18.58 7.31 18.72
CA PRO A 90 -17.31 7.35 17.98
C PRO A 90 -16.08 7.26 18.89
N ALA A 91 -16.14 7.79 20.12
CA ALA A 91 -15.02 7.77 21.06
C ALA A 91 -14.64 6.34 21.53
N ALA A 92 -15.58 5.40 21.45
CA ALA A 92 -15.35 4.00 21.79
C ALA A 92 -14.55 3.25 20.71
N HIS A 93 -14.28 3.88 19.57
CA HIS A 93 -13.56 3.28 18.45
C HIS A 93 -12.21 3.96 18.24
N ASP A 94 -11.32 3.24 17.57
CA ASP A 94 -10.00 3.75 17.17
C ASP A 94 -9.59 2.99 15.92
N PHE A 95 -9.72 3.62 14.77
CA PHE A 95 -9.51 2.97 13.49
C PHE A 95 -8.10 3.19 12.96
N VAL A 96 -7.55 2.12 12.42
CA VAL A 96 -6.30 2.17 11.67
C VAL A 96 -6.50 1.55 10.29
N VAL A 97 -5.74 2.05 9.31
CA VAL A 97 -5.63 1.41 8.01
C VAL A 97 -4.94 0.06 8.20
N HIS A 98 -5.59 -1.03 7.82
CA HIS A 98 -5.12 -2.39 8.09
C HIS A 98 -4.89 -3.20 6.82
N LYS A 99 -3.79 -3.96 6.80
CA LYS A 99 -3.42 -4.88 5.70
C LYS A 99 -3.87 -6.30 6.05
N ALA A 100 -4.94 -6.77 5.40
CA ALA A 100 -5.52 -8.10 5.61
C ALA A 100 -4.64 -9.24 5.05
N GLY A 101 -4.84 -10.46 5.57
CA GLY A 101 -4.57 -11.66 4.78
C GLY A 101 -5.43 -11.67 3.51
N GLY A 102 -4.83 -11.90 2.35
CA GLY A 102 -5.54 -11.81 1.06
C GLY A 102 -5.63 -10.40 0.46
N PHE A 103 -4.94 -9.41 1.04
CA PHE A 103 -4.82 -8.07 0.46
C PHE A 103 -4.03 -8.08 -0.86
N LYS A 104 -4.61 -7.45 -1.89
CA LYS A 104 -3.96 -7.21 -3.18
C LYS A 104 -3.71 -5.72 -3.36
N PRO A 105 -2.46 -5.24 -3.28
CA PRO A 105 -2.18 -3.81 -3.47
C PRO A 105 -2.52 -3.39 -4.90
N MET A 106 -3.20 -2.25 -5.04
CA MET A 106 -3.48 -1.67 -6.36
C MET A 106 -2.30 -0.82 -6.84
N VAL A 107 -1.56 -0.22 -5.91
CA VAL A 107 -0.28 0.40 -6.19
C VAL A 107 0.75 -0.72 -6.34
N LYS A 108 1.24 -0.92 -7.57
CA LYS A 108 2.38 -1.78 -7.81
C LYS A 108 3.56 -1.17 -7.06
N THR A 109 3.96 -1.77 -5.93
CA THR A 109 5.31 -1.60 -5.42
C THR A 109 6.23 -2.20 -6.47
N GLN A 110 6.55 -1.42 -7.50
CA GLN A 110 7.73 -1.70 -8.31
C GLN A 110 8.93 -1.45 -7.39
N GLY A 111 9.18 -2.38 -6.47
CA GLY A 111 10.56 -2.79 -6.30
C GLY A 111 10.99 -3.17 -7.70
N ALA A 112 11.89 -2.36 -8.28
CA ALA A 112 12.37 -2.55 -9.63
C ALA A 112 12.71 -4.03 -9.78
N THR A 113 11.84 -4.80 -10.45
CA THR A 113 12.21 -6.14 -10.85
C THR A 113 13.23 -5.85 -11.92
N GLN A 114 14.51 -5.90 -11.56
CA GLN A 114 15.57 -5.88 -12.55
C GLN A 114 15.19 -7.00 -13.50
N LYS A 115 14.80 -6.63 -14.71
CA LYS A 115 14.60 -7.59 -15.79
C LYS A 115 15.97 -8.21 -15.96
N SER A 116 16.20 -9.36 -15.36
CA SER A 116 17.50 -10.00 -15.46
C SER A 116 17.71 -10.23 -16.96
N GLU A 117 18.75 -9.61 -17.50
CA GLU A 117 19.19 -9.93 -18.85
C GLU A 117 19.39 -11.45 -18.87
N LYS A 118 18.83 -12.11 -19.90
CA LYS A 118 18.98 -13.55 -20.08
C LYS A 118 20.48 -13.83 -20.10
N LYS A 119 21.03 -14.38 -19.01
CA LYS A 119 22.41 -14.89 -18.97
C LYS A 119 22.57 -15.85 -20.15
N LEU A 120 23.39 -15.48 -21.13
CA LEU A 120 23.72 -16.33 -22.27
C LEU A 120 24.24 -17.66 -21.73
N LYS A 121 23.57 -18.75 -22.09
CA LYS A 121 23.88 -20.08 -21.57
C LYS A 121 25.08 -20.64 -22.34
N PRO A 122 25.86 -21.57 -21.74
CA PRO A 122 27.02 -22.18 -22.39
C PRO A 122 26.71 -22.82 -23.76
N ASN A 123 25.47 -23.25 -24.01
CA ASN A 123 25.05 -23.82 -25.29
C ASN A 123 24.47 -22.79 -26.29
N ASP A 124 24.23 -21.54 -25.91
CA ASP A 124 23.69 -20.50 -26.80
C ASP A 124 24.73 -20.07 -27.85
N PRO A 125 24.30 -19.53 -29.00
CA PRO A 125 25.20 -18.99 -30.02
C PRO A 125 26.16 -17.96 -29.43
N CYS A 126 27.43 -18.07 -29.77
CA CYS A 126 28.45 -17.16 -29.26
C CYS A 126 28.36 -15.79 -29.95
N HIS A 127 28.46 -14.73 -29.15
CA HIS A 127 28.34 -13.33 -29.57
C HIS A 127 29.54 -12.82 -30.41
N CYS A 128 30.60 -13.59 -30.59
CA CYS A 128 31.78 -13.22 -31.38
C CYS A 128 31.63 -13.49 -32.90
N GLY A 129 30.43 -13.86 -33.37
CA GLY A 129 30.17 -14.12 -34.79
C GLY A 129 30.72 -15.44 -35.33
N SER A 130 31.36 -16.27 -34.50
CA SER A 130 32.02 -17.51 -34.92
C SER A 130 31.09 -18.68 -35.24
N GLY A 131 29.76 -18.51 -35.13
CA GLY A 131 28.76 -19.57 -35.39
C GLY A 131 28.79 -20.76 -34.41
N LYS A 132 29.69 -20.76 -33.41
CA LYS A 132 29.87 -21.82 -32.41
C LYS A 132 29.10 -21.53 -31.12
N LYS A 133 28.84 -22.56 -30.32
CA LYS A 133 28.24 -22.42 -28.98
C LYS A 133 29.18 -21.65 -28.05
N LEU A 134 28.65 -20.82 -27.13
CA LEU A 134 29.42 -20.00 -26.20
C LEU A 134 30.52 -20.80 -25.49
N LYS A 135 30.20 -21.98 -24.94
CA LYS A 135 31.16 -22.87 -24.26
C LYS A 135 32.30 -23.41 -25.13
N LYS A 136 32.10 -23.48 -26.44
CA LYS A 136 33.10 -23.99 -27.41
C LYS A 136 33.90 -22.86 -28.06
N CYS A 137 33.67 -21.61 -27.66
CA CYS A 137 34.28 -20.44 -28.27
C CYS A 137 34.78 -19.45 -27.21
N CYS A 138 33.91 -18.63 -26.62
CA CYS A 138 34.31 -17.57 -25.68
C CYS A 138 33.99 -17.89 -24.21
N GLY A 139 33.42 -19.05 -23.91
CA GLY A 139 33.05 -19.51 -22.57
C GLY A 139 33.74 -20.82 -22.15
N GLY A 140 34.84 -21.18 -22.83
CA GLY A 140 35.70 -22.28 -22.40
C GLY A 140 36.71 -21.73 -21.40
N ALA A 141 36.65 -22.21 -20.15
CA ALA A 141 37.79 -22.12 -19.25
C ALA A 141 39.00 -22.81 -19.93
N ALA A 142 40.15 -22.15 -19.92
CA ALA A 142 41.43 -22.83 -20.11
C ALA A 142 41.69 -23.74 -18.90
#